data_AF-A0A1V5IDJ5-F1
#
_entry.id   AF-A0A1V5IDJ5-F1
#
_cell.length_a   1.000
_cell.length_b   1.000
_cell.length_c   1.000
_cell.angle_alpha   90.00
_cell.angle_beta   90.00
_cell.angle_gamma   90.00
#
_symmetry.space_group_name_H-M   'P 1'
#
loop_
_entity.id
_entity.type
_entity.pdbx_description
1 polymer ?
#
loop_
_entity_poly.entity_id
_entity_poly.type
_entity_poly.pdbx_seq_one_letter_code
_entity_poly.pdbx_strand_id
1 'polypeptide(L)' 'MRRFWGNVELDPNRLNKQVPDVAEHVVEHLNRLAGAAVRVRLEIEADVPGGVPAKTVMDVTENARTLKFEGFGFEEE' A
#
# COMPACT_ATOMS: atom_id res chain seq x y z
N MET A 1 20.98 11.04 13.46
CA MET A 1 19.61 11.11 12.89
C MET A 1 18.72 10.13 13.65
N ARG A 2 17.42 10.42 13.85
CA ARG A 2 16.55 9.62 14.75
C ARG A 2 15.30 9.02 14.10
N ARG A 3 14.92 9.48 12.90
CA ARG A 3 13.71 9.04 12.20
C ARG A 3 13.95 9.08 10.69
N PHE A 4 13.51 8.04 10.00
CA PHE A 4 13.36 8.02 8.55
C PHE A 4 11.89 8.21 8.19
N TRP A 5 11.62 8.97 7.12
CA TRP A 5 10.32 9.08 6.48
C TRP A 5 10.55 9.34 4.99
N GLY A 6 9.75 8.69 4.15
CA GLY A 6 9.79 8.86 2.71
C GLY A 6 8.63 8.10 2.07
N ASN A 7 8.29 8.49 0.85
CA ASN A 7 7.33 7.82 -0.01
C ASN A 7 7.97 7.55 -1.38
N VAL A 8 7.39 6.62 -2.12
CA VAL A 8 7.75 6.32 -3.50
C VAL A 8 6.46 5.97 -4.25
N GLU A 9 6.25 6.59 -5.40
CA GLU A 9 5.18 6.19 -6.31
C GLU A 9 5.60 4.92 -7.04
N LEU A 10 4.74 3.91 -7.03
CA LEU A 10 5.00 2.62 -7.66
C LEU A 10 4.14 2.46 -8.91
N ASP A 11 4.74 1.92 -9.97
CA ASP A 11 3.96 1.49 -11.14
C ASP A 11 3.03 0.31 -10.76
N PRO A 12 1.70 0.45 -10.86
CA PRO A 12 0.74 -0.58 -10.46
C PRO A 12 0.90 -1.88 -11.27
N ASN A 13 1.42 -1.81 -12.50
CA ASN A 13 1.64 -2.99 -13.35
C ASN A 13 2.94 -3.73 -13.00
N ARG A 14 3.76 -3.16 -12.11
CA ARG A 14 5.07 -3.69 -11.73
C ARG A 14 5.25 -3.83 -10.22
N LEU A 15 4.16 -3.84 -9.43
CA LEU A 15 4.23 -3.95 -7.97
C LEU A 15 5.06 -5.16 -7.51
N ASN A 16 4.87 -6.32 -8.15
CA ASN A 16 5.61 -7.55 -7.84
C ASN A 16 7.13 -7.43 -8.03
N LYS A 17 7.61 -6.46 -8.81
CA LYS A 17 9.04 -6.18 -9.00
C LYS A 17 9.55 -5.09 -8.05
N GLN A 18 8.76 -4.04 -7.85
CA GLN A 18 9.21 -2.87 -7.09
C GLN A 18 9.12 -3.06 -5.57
N VAL A 19 8.10 -3.77 -5.07
CA VAL A 19 7.94 -3.98 -3.62
C VAL A 19 9.12 -4.75 -3.01
N PRO A 20 9.64 -5.82 -3.65
CA PRO A 20 10.87 -6.47 -3.20
C PRO A 20 12.07 -5.51 -3.11
N ASP A 21 12.27 -4.65 -4.10
CA ASP A 21 13.39 -3.70 -4.10
C ASP A 21 13.29 -2.70 -2.93
N VAL A 22 12.09 -2.18 -2.63
CA VAL A 22 11.84 -1.32 -1.45
C VAL A 22 12.12 -2.08 -0.16
N ALA A 23 11.69 -3.34 -0.08
CA ALA A 23 11.90 -4.19 1.09
C ALA A 23 13.41 -4.41 1.34
N GLU A 24 14.16 -4.82 0.31
CA GLU A 24 15.58 -5.15 0.41
C GLU A 24 16.45 -3.91 0.65
N HIS A 25 16.23 -2.84 -0.11
CA HIS A 25 17.14 -1.69 -0.09
C HIS A 25 16.80 -0.65 0.96
N VAL A 26 15.56 -0.62 1.48
CA VAL A 26 15.15 0.35 2.51
C VAL A 26 14.73 -0.33 3.80
N VAL A 27 13.73 -1.20 3.74
CA VAL A 27 13.10 -1.77 4.96
C VAL A 27 14.09 -2.65 5.73
N GLU A 28 14.85 -3.51 5.05
CA GLU A 28 15.85 -4.38 5.70
C GLU A 28 16.94 -3.59 6.41
N HIS A 29 17.46 -2.52 5.80
CA HIS A 29 18.48 -1.68 6.42
C HIS A 29 17.98 -1.03 7.71
N LEU A 30 16.71 -0.60 7.74
CA LEU A 30 16.09 -0.06 8.94
C LEU A 30 15.84 -1.13 10.00
N ASN A 31 15.40 -2.33 9.60
CA ASN A 31 15.15 -3.46 10.52
C ASN A 31 16.43 -3.98 11.20
N ARG A 32 17.59 -3.81 10.58
CA ARG A 32 18.89 -4.20 11.18
C ARG A 32 19.32 -3.27 12.32
N LEU A 33 18.68 -2.12 12.50
CA LEU A 33 18.98 -1.18 13.59
C LEU A 33 18.32 -1.64 14.89
N ALA A 34 19.12 -1.84 15.94
CA ALA A 34 18.63 -2.26 17.25
C ALA A 34 17.57 -1.28 17.79
N GLY A 35 16.39 -1.80 18.14
CA GLY A 35 15.28 -1.01 18.68
C GLY A 35 14.48 -0.21 17.65
N ALA A 36 14.73 -0.38 16.34
CA ALA A 36 13.94 0.30 15.32
C ALA A 36 12.50 -0.28 15.24
N ALA A 37 11.51 0.62 15.29
CA ALA A 37 10.12 0.30 15.03
C ALA A 37 9.77 0.71 13.60
N VAL A 38 9.99 -0.20 12.65
CA VAL A 38 9.70 0.06 11.23
C VAL A 38 8.22 -0.16 10.94
N ARG A 39 7.59 0.82 10.29
CA ARG A 39 6.21 0.74 9.82
C ARG A 39 6.19 1.00 8.32
N VAL A 40 5.58 0.10 7.57
CA VAL A 40 5.34 0.23 6.13
C VAL A 40 3.84 0.39 5.93
N ARG A 41 3.43 1.29 5.03
CA ARG A 41 2.04 1.47 4.60
C ARG A 41 2.01 1.41 3.08
N LEU A 42 1.02 0.69 2.55
CA LEU A 42 0.67 0.70 1.15
C LEU A 42 -0.66 1.44 1.01
N GLU A 43 -0.67 2.49 0.21
CA GLU A 43 -1.85 3.27 -0.12
C GLU A 43 -2.19 2.98 -1.58
N ILE A 44 -3.48 2.77 -1.88
CA ILE A 44 -3.97 2.45 -3.22
C ILE A 44 -5.08 3.45 -3.53
N GLU A 45 -4.90 4.20 -4.62
CA GLU A 45 -5.87 5.16 -5.12
C GLU A 45 -6.23 4.80 -6.55
N ALA A 46 -7.52 4.87 -6.88
CA ALA A 46 -8.02 4.63 -8.21
C ALA A 46 -9.17 5.61 -8.52
N ASP A 47 -8.91 6.55 -9.42
CA ASP A 47 -9.96 7.39 -10.00
C ASP A 47 -10.62 6.62 -11.16
N VAL A 48 -11.93 6.44 -11.08
CA VAL A 48 -12.73 5.77 -12.09
C VAL A 48 -13.89 6.69 -12.48
N PRO A 49 -13.68 7.63 -13.44
CA PRO A 49 -14.69 8.65 -13.78
C PRO A 49 -16.02 8.08 -14.28
N GLY A 50 -16.00 6.87 -14.84
CA GLY A 50 -17.20 6.17 -15.30
C GLY A 50 -17.96 5.42 -14.20
N GLY A 51 -17.53 5.52 -12.96
CA GLY A 51 -18.02 4.74 -11.84
C GLY A 51 -17.46 3.31 -11.82
N VAL A 52 -17.57 2.67 -10.66
CA VAL A 52 -17.07 1.32 -10.44
C VAL A 52 -18.24 0.32 -10.51
N PRO A 53 -18.15 -0.75 -11.33
CA PRO A 53 -19.21 -1.75 -11.40
C PRO A 53 -19.48 -2.38 -10.02
N ALA A 54 -20.76 -2.63 -9.71
CA ALA A 54 -21.18 -3.16 -8.39
C ALA A 54 -20.44 -4.45 -7.99
N LYS A 55 -20.18 -5.35 -8.95
CA LYS A 55 -19.39 -6.56 -8.71
C LYS A 55 -17.96 -6.22 -8.27
N THR A 56 -17.30 -5.29 -8.95
CA THR A 56 -15.94 -4.84 -8.61
C THR A 56 -15.90 -4.17 -7.23
N VAL A 57 -16.91 -3.35 -6.90
CA VAL A 57 -17.05 -2.77 -5.56
C VAL A 57 -17.09 -3.85 -4.49
N MET A 58 -17.92 -4.88 -4.69
CA MET A 58 -18.06 -6.01 -3.77
C MET A 58 -16.74 -6.79 -3.64
N ASP A 59 -16.15 -7.21 -4.76
CA ASP A 59 -14.91 -7.99 -4.79
C ASP A 59 -13.77 -7.25 -4.08
N VAL A 60 -13.57 -5.96 -4.37
CA VAL A 60 -12.51 -5.15 -3.74
C VAL A 60 -12.78 -4.94 -2.26
N THR A 61 -14.02 -4.67 -1.86
CA THR A 61 -14.41 -4.48 -0.46
C THR A 61 -14.17 -5.76 0.36
N GLU A 62 -14.53 -6.93 -0.18
CA GLU A 62 -14.31 -8.22 0.48
C GLU A 62 -12.81 -8.55 0.61
N ASN A 63 -12.04 -8.27 -0.43
CA ASN A 63 -10.59 -8.43 -0.40
C ASN A 63 -9.94 -7.49 0.63
N ALA A 64 -10.33 -6.22 0.65
CA ALA A 64 -9.81 -5.23 1.61
C ALA A 64 -10.10 -5.65 3.06
N ARG A 65 -11.32 -6.15 3.35
CA ARG A 65 -11.66 -6.74 4.64
C ARG A 65 -10.79 -7.94 4.98
N THR A 66 -10.62 -8.88 4.04
CA THR A 66 -9.83 -10.09 4.22
C THR A 66 -8.35 -9.78 4.47
N LEU A 67 -7.81 -8.80 3.76
CA LEU A 67 -6.44 -8.31 3.87
C LEU A 67 -6.25 -7.30 5.01
N LYS A 68 -7.31 -7.03 5.79
CA LYS A 68 -7.30 -6.14 6.97
C LYS A 68 -6.82 -4.73 6.65
N PHE A 69 -7.25 -4.18 5.52
CA PHE A 69 -7.06 -2.77 5.24
C PHE A 69 -7.70 -1.95 6.38
N GLU A 70 -7.04 -0.86 6.77
CA GLU A 70 -7.55 0.11 7.71
C GLU A 70 -7.92 1.37 6.93
N GLY A 71 -9.14 1.89 7.10
CA GLY A 71 -9.58 3.10 6.39
C GLY A 71 -9.67 2.92 4.87
N PHE A 72 -10.56 2.03 4.41
CA PHE A 72 -10.81 1.79 2.99
C PHE A 72 -12.31 1.97 2.68
N GLY A 73 -12.61 2.27 1.43
CA GLY A 73 -13.97 2.39 0.91
C GLY A 73 -13.96 2.93 -0.51
N PHE A 74 -15.06 2.73 -1.23
CA PHE A 74 -15.36 3.57 -2.39
C PHE A 74 -16.12 4.78 -1.87
N GLU A 75 -15.72 5.97 -2.30
CA GLU A 75 -16.37 7.22 -1.96
C GLU A 75 -17.30 7.61 -3.11
N GLU A 76 -18.55 7.93 -2.79
CA GLU A 76 -19.41 8.66 -3.71
C GLU A 76 -19.02 10.13 -3.53
N GLU A 77 -18.53 10.80 -4.58
CA GLU A 77 -18.31 12.26 -4.56
C GLU A 77 -19.55 13.03 -4.06
#